data_AF-A0A316EIU7-F1
#
_entry.id   AF-A0A316EIU7-F1
#
_cell.length_a   1.000
_cell.length_b   1.000
_cell.length_c   1.000
_cell.angle_alpha   90.00
_cell.angle_beta   90.00
_cell.angle_gamma   90.00
#
_symmetry.space_group_name_H-M   'P 1'
#
loop_
_entity.id
_entity.type
_entity.pdbx_description
1 polymer ?
#
loop_
_entity_poly.entity_id
_entity_poly.type
_entity_poly.pdbx_seq_one_letter_code
_entity_poly.pdbx_strand_id
1 'polypeptide(L)'
;MAIAHIAVLAAALSALLILPCAATIMITGGAGDLRRLLTRRGRRELRDEHHRERASGRRVVRRYRRRVDRGPRGRDDRAHRRLDRTMRAWDLASRLAVLRMPTIEQIAYDLRRLDHQRRSGPYGEAYRAAVMTAYDTRLRLACRCLGIREFLHGLEGVELDFERVRVEGLLEAAGLVLRHEPGPAF
;
A
#
# COMPACT_ATOMS: atom_id res chain seq x y z
N MET A 1 -13.60 -51.40 -19.33
CA MET A 1 -13.83 -50.02 -19.81
C MET A 1 -13.04 -48.97 -19.01
N ALA A 2 -13.16 -48.88 -17.68
CA ALA A 2 -12.50 -47.83 -16.87
C ALA A 2 -10.95 -47.77 -16.96
N ILE A 3 -10.27 -48.92 -17.03
CA ILE A 3 -8.80 -48.99 -17.05
C ILE A 3 -8.22 -48.38 -18.34
N ALA A 4 -8.89 -48.55 -19.48
CA ALA A 4 -8.45 -47.98 -20.75
C ALA A 4 -8.49 -46.44 -20.72
N HIS A 5 -9.50 -45.85 -20.06
CA HIS A 5 -9.62 -44.39 -19.95
C HIS A 5 -8.51 -43.77 -19.09
N ILE A 6 -8.09 -44.45 -18.02
CA ILE A 6 -7.01 -43.95 -17.14
C ILE A 6 -5.67 -43.93 -17.88
N ALA A 7 -5.36 -44.97 -18.66
CA ALA A 7 -4.13 -45.04 -19.44
C ALA A 7 -4.05 -43.92 -20.50
N VAL A 8 -5.16 -43.62 -21.18
CA VAL A 8 -5.24 -42.55 -22.17
C VAL A 8 -5.07 -41.17 -21.52
N LEU A 9 -5.68 -40.94 -20.35
CA LEU A 9 -5.52 -39.69 -19.60
C LEU A 9 -4.08 -39.48 -19.12
N ALA A 10 -3.41 -40.53 -18.63
CA ALA A 10 -2.02 -40.45 -18.19
C ALA A 10 -1.06 -40.11 -19.36
N ALA A 11 -1.26 -40.72 -20.53
CA ALA A 11 -0.47 -40.42 -21.72
C ALA A 11 -0.67 -38.97 -22.19
N ALA A 12 -1.92 -38.48 -22.18
CA ALA A 12 -2.25 -37.10 -22.55
C ALA A 12 -1.63 -36.06 -21.59
N LEU A 13 -1.65 -36.32 -20.28
CA LEU A 13 -1.03 -35.44 -19.28
C LEU A 13 0.50 -35.42 -19.41
N SER A 14 1.12 -36.55 -19.74
CA SER A 14 2.57 -36.64 -19.94
C SER A 14 3.03 -35.80 -21.14
N ALA A 15 2.28 -35.87 -22.26
CA ALA A 15 2.57 -35.06 -23.44
C ALA A 15 2.40 -33.54 -23.18
N LEU A 16 1.40 -33.16 -22.38
CA LEU A 16 1.17 -31.77 -21.97
C LEU A 16 2.29 -31.21 -21.08
N LEU A 17 3.01 -32.06 -20.35
CA LEU A 17 4.08 -31.64 -19.44
C LEU A 17 5.45 -31.52 -20.13
N ILE A 18 5.69 -32.29 -21.19
CA ILE A 18 6.96 -32.26 -21.94
C ILE A 18 7.06 -31.02 -22.85
N LEU A 19 5.93 -30.56 -23.41
CA LEU A 19 5.86 -29.38 -24.27
C LEU A 19 6.38 -28.07 -23.62
N PRO A 20 5.99 -27.70 -22.38
CA PRO A 20 6.48 -26.48 -21.72
C PRO A 20 7.94 -26.59 -21.27
N CYS A 21 8.43 -27.79 -20.96
CA CYS A 21 9.84 -28.00 -20.61
C CYS A 21 10.77 -27.82 -21.82
N ALA A 22 10.38 -28.30 -23.01
CA ALA A 22 11.15 -28.04 -24.23
C ALA A 22 11.09 -26.55 -24.64
N ALA A 23 9.93 -25.91 -24.46
CA ALA A 23 9.75 -24.49 -24.76
C ALA A 23 10.59 -23.59 -23.85
N THR A 24 10.70 -23.88 -22.56
CA THR A 24 11.54 -23.10 -21.63
C THR A 24 13.01 -23.17 -22.00
N ILE A 25 13.54 -24.34 -22.35
CA ILE A 25 14.95 -24.51 -22.76
C ILE A 25 15.26 -23.74 -24.06
N MET A 26 14.33 -23.72 -25.02
CA MET A 26 14.51 -22.93 -26.25
C MET A 26 14.39 -21.42 -26.01
N ILE A 27 13.50 -20.99 -25.11
CA ILE A 27 13.30 -19.57 -24.77
C ILE A 27 14.48 -19.01 -23.96
N THR A 28 15.15 -19.83 -23.14
CA THR A 28 16.30 -19.39 -22.33
C THR A 28 17.64 -19.39 -23.04
N GLY A 29 17.69 -19.66 -24.36
CA GLY A 29 18.90 -19.43 -25.14
C GLY A 29 20.00 -20.45 -24.91
N GLY A 30 19.85 -21.61 -25.57
CA GLY A 30 20.91 -22.27 -26.33
C GLY A 30 22.18 -22.76 -25.60
N ALA A 31 22.45 -24.05 -25.72
CA ALA A 31 23.72 -24.73 -25.42
C ALA A 31 25.00 -24.11 -26.05
N GLY A 32 24.88 -23.08 -26.89
CA GLY A 32 25.99 -22.30 -27.45
C GLY A 32 26.72 -21.43 -26.40
N ASP A 33 26.03 -20.94 -25.37
CA ASP A 33 26.65 -20.08 -24.36
C ASP A 33 27.58 -20.86 -23.42
N LEU A 34 27.26 -22.12 -23.15
CA LEU A 34 28.15 -23.03 -22.42
C LEU A 34 29.47 -23.27 -23.17
N ARG A 35 29.42 -23.34 -24.51
CA ARG A 35 30.62 -23.54 -25.34
C ARG A 35 31.48 -22.28 -25.42
N ARG A 36 30.87 -21.09 -25.42
CA ARG A 36 31.58 -19.80 -25.42
C ARG A 36 32.31 -19.49 -24.11
N LEU A 37 31.76 -19.92 -22.97
CA LEU A 37 32.35 -19.74 -21.62
C LEU A 37 33.62 -20.58 -21.38
N LEU A 38 33.77 -21.68 -22.11
CA LEU A 38 34.87 -22.63 -21.95
C LEU A 38 36.14 -22.26 -22.75
N THR A 39 36.04 -21.34 -23.71
CA THR A 39 37.21 -20.96 -24.54
C THR A 39 37.92 -19.70 -24.01
N ARG A 40 39.26 -19.74 -23.97
CA ARG A 40 40.09 -18.62 -23.46
C ARG A 40 39.94 -17.34 -24.30
N ARG A 41 39.55 -17.48 -25.58
CA ARG A 41 39.25 -16.38 -26.51
C ARG A 41 37.88 -15.75 -26.23
N GLY A 42 36.84 -16.57 -25.97
CA GLY A 42 35.52 -16.07 -25.57
C GLY A 42 35.57 -15.23 -24.29
N ARG A 43 36.45 -15.56 -23.33
CA ARG A 43 36.64 -14.75 -22.11
C ARG A 43 37.25 -13.37 -22.34
N ARG A 44 38.03 -13.17 -23.42
CA ARG A 44 38.61 -11.85 -23.75
C ARG A 44 37.58 -10.98 -24.48
N GLU A 45 36.85 -11.56 -25.43
CA GLU A 45 35.75 -10.87 -26.11
C GLU A 45 34.67 -10.44 -25.11
N LEU A 46 34.33 -11.29 -24.14
CA LEU A 46 33.43 -10.92 -23.04
C LEU A 46 33.95 -9.74 -22.21
N ARG A 47 35.27 -9.59 -22.00
CA ARG A 47 35.82 -8.47 -21.23
C ARG A 47 35.79 -7.15 -22.01
N ASP A 48 36.09 -7.19 -23.30
CA ASP A 48 36.07 -6.00 -24.16
C ASP A 48 34.65 -5.51 -24.42
N GLU A 49 33.71 -6.44 -24.58
CA GLU A 49 32.28 -6.17 -24.64
C GLU A 49 31.80 -5.55 -23.32
N HIS A 50 32.25 -6.08 -22.18
CA HIS A 50 31.94 -5.52 -20.86
C HIS A 50 32.54 -4.11 -20.64
N HIS A 51 33.70 -3.81 -21.21
CA HIS A 51 34.29 -2.47 -21.13
C HIS A 51 33.53 -1.46 -22.01
N ARG A 52 33.07 -1.88 -23.20
CA ARG A 52 32.21 -1.06 -24.06
C ARG A 52 30.82 -0.85 -23.46
N GLU A 53 30.25 -1.86 -22.83
CA GLU A 53 29.01 -1.75 -22.06
C GLU A 53 29.17 -0.79 -20.87
N ARG A 54 30.27 -0.86 -20.13
CA ARG A 54 30.55 0.07 -19.01
C ARG A 54 30.70 1.52 -19.48
N ALA A 55 31.29 1.75 -20.66
CA ALA A 55 31.43 3.08 -21.25
C ALA A 55 30.09 3.64 -21.79
N SER A 56 29.28 2.78 -22.42
CA SER A 56 27.92 3.10 -22.86
C SER A 56 27.00 3.38 -21.66
N GLY A 57 27.06 2.54 -20.63
CA GLY A 57 26.31 2.67 -19.39
C GLY A 57 26.64 3.98 -18.65
N ARG A 58 27.91 4.39 -18.60
CA ARG A 58 28.29 5.68 -17.97
C ARG A 58 27.67 6.90 -18.67
N ARG A 59 27.48 6.86 -20.00
CA ARG A 59 26.80 7.95 -20.73
C ARG A 59 25.28 7.95 -20.49
N VAL A 60 24.66 6.78 -20.38
CA VAL A 60 23.24 6.64 -20.04
C VAL A 60 22.95 7.11 -18.61
N VAL A 61 23.81 6.76 -17.65
CA VAL A 61 23.68 7.16 -16.23
C VAL A 61 23.72 8.69 -16.08
N ARG A 62 24.55 9.39 -16.87
CA ARG A 62 24.64 10.86 -16.83
C ARG A 62 23.38 11.54 -17.37
N ARG A 63 22.70 10.95 -18.36
CA ARG A 63 21.39 11.44 -18.87
C ARG A 63 20.25 11.17 -17.90
N TYR A 64 20.30 10.08 -17.13
CA TYR A 64 19.27 9.77 -16.12
C TYR A 64 19.30 10.78 -14.96
N ARG A 65 20.50 11.17 -14.49
CA ARG A 65 20.66 12.15 -13.41
C ARG A 65 20.00 13.50 -13.71
N ARG A 66 20.11 14.02 -14.95
CA ARG A 66 19.44 15.27 -15.35
C ARG A 66 17.92 15.16 -15.51
N ARG A 67 17.35 13.94 -15.60
CA ARG A 67 15.90 13.74 -15.57
C ARG A 67 15.34 13.56 -14.16
N VAL A 68 16.15 13.19 -13.17
CA VAL A 68 15.69 13.00 -11.79
C VAL A 68 15.57 14.33 -11.03
N ASP A 69 16.34 15.35 -11.39
CA ASP A 69 16.06 16.74 -10.95
C ASP A 69 14.81 17.33 -11.63
N ARG A 70 14.25 16.63 -12.63
CA ARG A 70 12.91 16.83 -13.20
C ARG A 70 12.04 15.61 -12.90
N GLY A 71 11.85 15.33 -11.62
CA GLY A 71 10.83 14.43 -11.09
C GLY A 71 11.33 13.01 -10.77
N PRO A 72 11.19 12.55 -9.51
CA PRO A 72 11.62 11.22 -9.09
C PRO A 72 10.55 10.19 -9.47
N ARG A 73 10.82 9.33 -10.46
CA ARG A 73 9.88 8.28 -10.89
C ARG A 73 10.41 6.89 -10.62
N GLY A 74 9.78 6.19 -9.67
CA GLY A 74 9.68 4.73 -9.74
C GLY A 74 9.53 3.99 -8.40
N ARG A 75 10.21 4.42 -7.33
CA ARG A 75 10.19 3.72 -6.02
C ARG A 75 9.31 4.41 -5.00
N ASP A 76 9.47 5.72 -4.84
CA ASP A 76 8.59 6.55 -3.99
C ASP A 76 7.15 6.49 -4.51
N ASP A 77 7.00 6.48 -5.83
CA ASP A 77 5.73 6.28 -6.54
C ASP A 77 5.01 4.96 -6.20
N ARG A 78 5.73 3.89 -5.88
CA ARG A 78 5.14 2.59 -5.47
C ARG A 78 4.88 2.53 -3.96
N ALA A 79 5.69 3.21 -3.17
CA ALA A 79 5.46 3.40 -1.74
C ALA A 79 4.22 4.27 -1.51
N HIS A 80 4.09 5.39 -2.24
CA HIS A 80 2.90 6.23 -2.26
C HIS A 80 1.65 5.48 -2.74
N ARG A 81 1.75 4.68 -3.81
CA ARG A 81 0.62 3.82 -4.25
C ARG A 81 0.30 2.67 -3.29
N ARG A 82 1.27 2.16 -2.51
CA ARG A 82 1.01 1.18 -1.44
C ARG A 82 0.36 1.84 -0.23
N LEU A 83 0.78 3.05 0.11
CA LEU A 83 0.20 3.86 1.18
C LEU A 83 -1.25 4.25 0.84
N ASP A 84 -1.51 4.71 -0.38
CA ASP A 84 -2.86 4.96 -0.91
C ASP A 84 -3.72 3.68 -0.89
N ARG A 85 -3.13 2.52 -1.23
CA ARG A 85 -3.82 1.23 -1.14
C ARG A 85 -4.09 0.80 0.30
N THR A 86 -3.21 1.08 1.26
CA THR A 86 -3.48 0.82 2.68
C THR A 86 -4.50 1.79 3.26
N MET A 87 -4.52 3.05 2.80
CA MET A 87 -5.56 4.02 3.16
C MET A 87 -6.92 3.63 2.57
N ARG A 88 -6.96 3.05 1.37
CA ARG A 88 -8.18 2.43 0.82
C ARG A 88 -8.52 1.06 1.41
N ALA A 89 -7.55 0.30 1.91
CA ALA A 89 -7.82 -0.89 2.72
C ALA A 89 -8.37 -0.51 4.11
N TRP A 90 -8.10 0.71 4.58
CA TRP A 90 -8.82 1.28 5.73
C TRP A 90 -10.31 1.54 5.42
N ASP A 91 -10.66 1.79 4.16
CA ASP A 91 -12.05 1.79 3.67
C ASP A 91 -12.67 0.38 3.70
N LEU A 92 -11.87 -0.71 3.68
CA LEU A 92 -12.39 -2.07 3.91
C LEU A 92 -12.84 -2.24 5.36
N ALA A 93 -12.14 -1.68 6.33
CA ALA A 93 -12.60 -1.66 7.72
C ALA A 93 -13.89 -0.85 7.85
N SER A 94 -14.01 0.29 7.16
CA SER A 94 -15.24 1.09 7.09
C SER A 94 -16.39 0.34 6.40
N ARG A 95 -16.13 -0.42 5.34
CA ARG A 95 -17.12 -1.23 4.61
C ARG A 95 -17.52 -2.50 5.36
N LEU A 96 -16.60 -3.15 6.07
CA LEU A 96 -16.91 -4.26 6.97
C LEU A 96 -17.65 -3.76 8.23
N ALA A 97 -17.37 -2.54 8.68
CA ALA A 97 -18.14 -1.82 9.68
C ALA A 97 -19.56 -1.44 9.21
N VAL A 98 -19.85 -1.42 7.90
CA VAL A 98 -21.23 -1.35 7.40
C VAL A 98 -21.95 -2.69 7.59
N LEU A 99 -21.24 -3.82 7.46
CA LEU A 99 -21.82 -5.17 7.66
C LEU A 99 -22.06 -5.49 9.14
N ARG A 100 -21.29 -4.90 10.04
CA ARG A 100 -21.53 -4.90 11.50
C ARG A 100 -21.23 -3.50 11.99
N MET A 101 -22.28 -2.69 12.21
CA MET A 101 -22.12 -1.35 12.78
C MET A 101 -21.27 -1.46 14.05
N PRO A 102 -20.13 -0.74 14.13
CA PRO A 102 -19.27 -0.81 15.29
C PRO A 102 -20.05 -0.30 16.50
N THR A 103 -19.84 -0.95 17.63
CA THR A 103 -20.44 -0.52 18.90
C THR A 103 -19.95 0.89 19.26
N ILE A 104 -20.77 1.64 19.99
CA ILE A 104 -20.44 3.02 20.34
C ILE A 104 -19.16 3.10 21.18
N GLU A 105 -18.88 2.07 21.97
CA GLU A 105 -17.68 1.91 22.79
C GLU A 105 -16.42 1.75 21.93
N GLN A 106 -16.50 0.97 20.84
CA GLN A 106 -15.40 0.83 19.88
C GLN A 106 -15.11 2.15 19.16
N ILE A 107 -16.16 2.89 18.80
CA ILE A 107 -16.01 4.22 18.19
C ILE A 107 -15.34 5.17 19.18
N ALA A 108 -15.78 5.19 20.45
CA ALA A 108 -15.18 6.01 21.49
C ALA A 108 -13.71 5.65 21.74
N TYR A 109 -13.37 4.37 21.75
CA TYR A 109 -11.98 3.91 21.86
C TYR A 109 -11.11 4.40 20.69
N ASP A 110 -11.59 4.24 19.45
CA ASP A 110 -10.86 4.70 18.26
C ASP A 110 -10.68 6.23 18.28
N LEU A 111 -11.70 6.99 18.71
CA LEU A 111 -11.61 8.44 18.86
C LEU A 111 -10.56 8.85 19.89
N ARG A 112 -10.51 8.21 21.06
CA ARG A 112 -9.46 8.47 22.07
C ARG A 112 -8.06 8.14 21.53
N ARG A 113 -7.92 7.01 20.84
CA ARG A 113 -6.64 6.61 20.24
C ARG A 113 -6.17 7.62 19.19
N LEU A 114 -7.07 8.06 18.31
CA LEU A 114 -6.76 9.02 17.25
C LEU A 114 -6.51 10.43 17.80
N ASP A 115 -7.23 10.86 18.85
CA ASP A 115 -6.95 12.13 19.53
C ASP A 115 -5.56 12.11 20.17
N HIS A 116 -5.17 11.00 20.80
CA HIS A 116 -3.81 10.83 21.28
C HIS A 116 -2.78 10.90 20.15
N GLN A 117 -2.98 10.18 19.04
CA GLN A 117 -2.09 10.24 17.86
C GLN A 117 -2.00 11.63 17.22
N ARG A 118 -3.09 12.41 17.25
CA ARG A 118 -3.14 13.79 16.76
C ARG A 118 -2.30 14.73 17.64
N ARG A 119 -2.28 14.50 18.96
CA ARG A 119 -1.57 15.33 19.95
C ARG A 119 -0.12 14.91 20.18
N SER A 120 0.19 13.64 19.96
CA SER A 120 1.52 13.08 20.15
C SER A 120 2.48 13.50 19.03
N GLY A 121 3.65 14.04 19.40
CA GLY A 121 4.91 14.04 18.65
C GLY A 121 4.98 14.60 17.19
N PRO A 122 6.19 14.85 16.68
CA PRO A 122 6.37 15.35 15.32
C PRO A 122 6.25 14.23 14.29
N TYR A 123 5.03 14.03 13.77
CA TYR A 123 4.80 13.21 12.59
C TYR A 123 4.84 14.05 11.31
N GLY A 124 5.19 13.42 10.18
CA GLY A 124 5.13 14.10 8.88
C GLY A 124 3.71 14.55 8.50
N GLU A 125 3.60 15.60 7.70
CA GLU A 125 2.34 16.23 7.30
C GLU A 125 1.32 15.22 6.72
N ALA A 126 1.78 14.28 5.89
CA ALA A 126 0.94 13.23 5.33
C ALA A 126 0.33 12.29 6.40
N TYR A 127 1.08 11.97 7.46
CA TYR A 127 0.56 11.18 8.57
C TYR A 127 -0.48 11.97 9.36
N ARG A 128 -0.19 13.25 9.64
CA ARG A 128 -1.14 14.14 10.33
C ARG A 128 -2.44 14.25 9.54
N ALA A 129 -2.38 14.49 8.23
CA ALA A 129 -3.56 14.54 7.35
C ALA A 129 -4.35 13.21 7.37
N ALA A 130 -3.66 12.06 7.36
CA ALA A 130 -4.29 10.75 7.45
C ALA A 130 -5.00 10.54 8.81
N VAL A 131 -4.36 10.93 9.92
CA VAL A 131 -4.97 10.88 11.26
C VAL A 131 -6.19 11.78 11.35
N MET A 132 -6.11 13.03 10.86
CA MET A 132 -7.24 13.95 10.86
C MET A 132 -8.42 13.40 10.04
N THR A 133 -8.15 12.85 8.86
CA THR A 133 -9.17 12.22 8.02
C THR A 133 -9.84 11.03 8.70
N ALA A 134 -9.04 10.18 9.37
CA ALA A 134 -9.55 9.04 10.13
C ALA A 134 -10.38 9.50 11.34
N TYR A 135 -9.95 10.57 12.02
CA TYR A 135 -10.65 11.18 13.14
C TYR A 135 -12.03 11.71 12.72
N ASP A 136 -12.09 12.50 11.64
CA ASP A 136 -13.35 13.05 11.12
C ASP A 136 -14.31 11.94 10.68
N THR A 137 -13.78 10.88 10.08
CA THR A 137 -14.60 9.70 9.71
C THR A 137 -15.24 9.05 10.94
N ARG A 138 -14.52 8.99 12.07
CA ARG A 138 -15.01 8.41 13.32
C ARG A 138 -15.98 9.32 14.05
N LEU A 139 -15.78 10.64 14.01
CA LEU A 139 -16.77 11.60 14.51
C LEU A 139 -18.10 11.45 13.78
N ARG A 140 -18.07 11.36 12.45
CA ARG A 140 -19.30 11.17 11.64
C ARG A 140 -20.02 9.86 11.98
N LEU A 141 -19.29 8.79 12.23
CA LEU A 141 -19.87 7.52 12.69
C LEU A 141 -20.55 7.68 14.06
N ALA A 142 -19.89 8.33 15.02
CA ALA A 142 -20.46 8.59 16.33
C ALA A 142 -21.73 9.45 16.25
N CYS A 143 -21.70 10.52 15.47
CA CYS A 143 -22.87 11.38 15.23
C CYS A 143 -24.04 10.60 14.65
N ARG A 144 -23.80 9.72 13.66
CA ARG A 144 -24.86 8.87 13.09
C ARG A 144 -25.44 7.90 14.12
N CYS A 145 -24.61 7.29 14.97
CA CYS A 145 -25.07 6.41 16.03
C CYS A 145 -25.95 7.12 17.07
N LEU A 146 -25.68 8.41 17.34
CA LEU A 146 -26.39 9.21 18.33
C LEU A 146 -27.47 10.14 17.74
N GLY A 147 -27.67 10.14 16.42
CA GLY A 147 -28.62 11.02 15.75
C GLY A 147 -28.24 12.52 15.78
N ILE A 148 -26.96 12.84 15.96
CA ILE A 148 -26.46 14.22 15.98
C ILE A 148 -26.21 14.71 14.56
N ARG A 149 -26.69 15.92 14.25
CA ARG A 149 -26.45 16.57 12.95
C ARG A 149 -25.04 17.16 12.88
N GLU A 150 -24.32 16.79 11.83
CA GLU A 150 -22.93 17.18 11.55
C GLU A 150 -22.77 17.67 10.12
N PHE A 151 -21.77 18.52 9.90
CA PHE A 151 -21.40 19.11 8.60
C PHE A 151 -19.89 18.96 8.31
N LEU A 152 -19.24 17.93 8.85
CA LEU A 152 -17.81 17.65 8.66
C LEU A 152 -17.46 17.28 7.21
N HIS A 153 -18.46 17.09 6.34
CA HIS A 153 -18.24 16.90 4.91
C HIS A 153 -18.53 18.20 4.14
N GLY A 154 -17.58 18.62 3.30
CA GLY A 154 -17.70 19.80 2.44
C GLY A 154 -17.16 21.10 3.05
N LEU A 155 -16.77 21.08 4.34
CA LEU A 155 -16.02 22.16 4.97
C LEU A 155 -14.51 21.94 4.83
N GLU A 156 -13.76 23.03 4.70
CA GLU A 156 -12.30 23.01 4.58
C GLU A 156 -11.66 24.02 5.55
N GLY A 157 -10.38 23.77 5.89
CA GLY A 157 -9.59 24.68 6.72
C GLY A 157 -10.24 24.98 8.08
N VAL A 158 -10.36 26.27 8.40
CA VAL A 158 -10.79 26.76 9.72
C VAL A 158 -12.26 26.41 10.02
N GLU A 159 -13.13 26.39 9.01
CA GLU A 159 -14.55 26.03 9.19
C GLU A 159 -14.71 24.58 9.63
N LEU A 160 -13.91 23.68 9.04
CA LEU A 160 -13.86 22.27 9.43
C LEU A 160 -13.36 22.12 10.88
N ASP A 161 -12.38 22.92 11.29
CA ASP A 161 -11.88 22.89 12.66
C ASP A 161 -12.92 23.37 13.68
N PHE A 162 -13.69 24.41 13.36
CA PHE A 162 -14.81 24.87 14.20
C PHE A 162 -15.90 23.81 14.31
N GLU A 163 -16.31 23.21 13.19
CA GLU A 163 -17.31 22.16 13.18
C GLU A 163 -16.84 20.94 13.98
N ARG A 164 -15.54 20.61 13.91
CA ARG A 164 -14.95 19.53 14.71
C ARG A 164 -15.10 19.79 16.20
N VAL A 165 -14.76 21.00 16.67
CA VAL A 165 -14.90 21.36 18.09
C VAL A 165 -16.37 21.31 18.53
N ARG A 166 -17.30 21.81 17.71
CA ARG A 166 -18.74 21.76 17.98
C ARG A 166 -19.23 20.31 18.13
N VAL A 167 -18.84 19.44 17.19
CA VAL A 167 -19.20 18.01 17.20
C VAL A 167 -18.58 17.29 18.39
N GLU A 168 -17.30 17.55 18.70
CA GLU A 168 -16.63 16.99 19.88
C GLU A 168 -17.43 17.33 21.15
N GLY A 169 -17.82 18.58 21.34
CA GLY A 169 -18.63 19.00 22.51
C GLY A 169 -20.03 18.38 22.56
N LEU A 170 -20.68 18.19 21.42
CA LEU A 170 -21.99 17.50 21.37
C LEU A 170 -21.89 16.01 21.71
N LEU A 171 -20.83 15.35 21.25
CA LEU A 171 -20.57 13.96 21.60
C LEU A 171 -20.26 13.80 23.09
N GLU A 172 -19.49 14.72 23.67
CA GLU A 172 -19.22 14.76 25.11
C GLU A 172 -20.51 15.01 25.91
N ALA A 173 -21.37 15.94 25.47
CA ALA A 173 -22.68 16.18 26.09
C ALA A 173 -23.63 14.97 25.98
N ALA A 174 -23.49 14.15 24.94
CA ALA A 174 -24.20 12.88 24.80
C ALA A 174 -23.56 11.72 25.60
N GLY A 175 -22.46 11.97 26.33
CA GLY A 175 -21.80 11.02 27.21
C GLY A 175 -20.59 10.30 26.61
N LEU A 176 -20.14 10.62 25.38
CA LEU A 176 -18.89 10.09 24.85
C LEU A 176 -17.68 10.86 25.40
N VAL A 177 -16.91 10.21 26.26
CA VAL A 177 -15.64 10.76 26.74
C VAL A 177 -14.58 10.62 25.64
N LEU A 178 -14.33 11.73 24.92
CA LEU A 178 -13.36 11.83 23.83
C LEU A 178 -11.95 12.15 24.34
N ARG A 179 -11.87 12.93 25.40
CA ARG A 179 -10.63 13.27 26.10
C ARG A 179 -10.63 12.53 27.42
N HIS A 180 -9.64 11.68 27.63
CA HIS A 180 -9.34 11.25 28.98
C HIS A 180 -8.65 12.45 29.65
N GLU A 181 -9.40 13.30 30.34
CA GLU A 181 -8.77 14.11 31.36
C GLU A 181 -8.18 13.12 32.36
N PRO A 182 -6.86 13.16 32.65
CA PRO A 182 -6.40 12.53 33.87
C PRO A 182 -7.19 13.22 34.98
N GLY A 183 -8.08 12.48 35.64
CA GLY A 183 -8.86 13.01 36.76
C GLY A 183 -7.90 13.69 37.75
N PRO A 184 -8.37 14.72 38.48
CA PRO A 184 -7.52 15.44 39.41
C PRO A 184 -6.80 14.42 40.30
N ALA A 185 -5.47 14.47 40.30
CA ALA A 185 -4.68 13.73 41.26
C ALA A 185 -5.07 14.27 42.65
N PHE A 186 -5.90 13.50 43.35
CA PHE A 186 -6.23 13.72 44.76
C PHE A 186 -5.01 13.38 45.62
#